data_AF-F7NS79-F1
#
_entry.id   AF-F7NS79-F1
#
_cell.length_a   1.000
_cell.length_b   1.000
_cell.length_c   1.000
_cell.angle_alpha   90.00
_cell.angle_beta   90.00
_cell.angle_gamma   90.00
#
_symmetry.space_group_name_H-M   'P 1'
#
loop_
_entity.id
_entity.type
_entity.pdbx_description
1 polymer ?
#
loop_
_entity_poly.entity_id
_entity_poly.type
_entity_poly.pdbx_seq_one_letter_code
_entity_poly.pdbx_strand_id
1 'polypeptide(L)'
;MMIQYPAMFKFAGQNELIYLADLSSFEQQYQLQQPYLTPEDLLIDATGQAYLLDQLNQDSYALPSLFKQFELSELTALVQAHFFALAQSCVVKIQAPSIPALIGLLADADEA
;
A
#
# COMPACT_ATOMS: atom_id res chain seq x y z
N MET A 1 3.25 -14.35 -11.98
CA MET A 1 2.52 -14.28 -10.69
C MET A 1 1.69 -13.01 -10.70
N MET A 2 0.53 -13.01 -10.05
CA MET A 2 -0.41 -11.87 -9.98
C MET A 2 -0.38 -11.26 -8.58
N ILE A 3 -0.58 -9.95 -8.51
CA ILE A 3 -0.67 -9.18 -7.26
C ILE A 3 -1.82 -9.74 -6.42
N GLN A 4 -1.59 -9.98 -5.13
CA GLN A 4 -2.64 -10.42 -4.23
C GLN A 4 -3.34 -9.21 -3.61
N TYR A 5 -4.61 -9.01 -3.97
CA TYR A 5 -5.43 -7.96 -3.37
C TYR A 5 -6.11 -8.45 -2.07
N PRO A 6 -6.42 -7.57 -1.11
CA PRO A 6 -6.22 -6.12 -1.14
C PRO A 6 -4.73 -5.73 -1.03
N ALA A 7 -4.37 -4.62 -1.66
CA ALA A 7 -3.01 -4.09 -1.69
C ALA A 7 -2.99 -2.63 -1.22
N MET A 8 -1.79 -2.06 -1.06
CA MET A 8 -1.64 -0.64 -0.72
C MET A 8 -0.45 0.00 -1.44
N PHE A 9 -0.60 1.28 -1.80
CA PHE A 9 0.53 2.11 -2.20
C PHE A 9 1.18 2.75 -0.99
N LYS A 10 2.50 2.77 -1.02
CA LYS A 10 3.34 3.50 -0.08
C LYS A 10 4.21 4.46 -0.86
N PHE A 11 3.99 5.75 -0.62
CA PHE A 11 4.82 6.79 -1.21
C PHE A 11 6.09 7.00 -0.39
N ALA A 12 7.22 7.21 -1.06
CA ALA A 12 8.48 7.54 -0.43
C ALA A 12 8.45 8.98 0.10
N GLY A 13 8.97 9.17 1.31
CA GLY A 13 9.02 10.49 1.97
C GLY A 13 7.69 10.98 2.55
N GLN A 14 6.58 10.28 2.30
CA GLN A 14 5.27 10.58 2.87
C GLN A 14 4.81 9.43 3.77
N ASN A 15 4.05 9.75 4.81
CA ASN A 15 3.33 8.75 5.59
C ASN A 15 1.97 8.44 4.94
N GLU A 16 1.80 8.73 3.65
CA GLU A 16 0.56 8.49 2.94
C GLU A 16 0.52 7.06 2.41
N LEU A 17 -0.60 6.38 2.67
CA LEU A 17 -0.90 5.04 2.19
C LEU A 17 -2.25 5.07 1.49
N ILE A 18 -2.33 4.49 0.29
CA ILE A 18 -3.59 4.39 -0.46
C ILE A 18 -4.04 2.94 -0.46
N TYR A 19 -5.29 2.70 -0.08
CA TYR A 19 -5.93 1.39 -0.14
C TYR A 19 -6.30 1.01 -1.57
N LEU A 20 -6.02 -0.25 -1.95
CA LEU A 20 -6.37 -0.81 -3.25
C LEU A 20 -7.16 -2.10 -3.04
N ALA A 21 -8.47 -2.02 -3.29
CA ALA A 21 -9.36 -3.17 -3.15
C ALA A 21 -9.07 -4.26 -4.19
N ASP A 22 -8.86 -3.86 -5.44
CA ASP A 22 -8.77 -4.73 -6.60
C ASP A 22 -7.86 -4.12 -7.68
N LEU A 23 -7.61 -4.89 -8.74
CA LEU A 23 -6.84 -4.43 -9.90
C LEU A 23 -7.38 -3.12 -10.48
N SER A 24 -8.70 -2.95 -10.60
CA SER A 24 -9.27 -1.72 -11.14
C SER A 24 -8.97 -0.49 -10.27
N SER A 25 -9.00 -0.64 -8.94
CA SER A 25 -8.59 0.43 -8.02
C SER A 25 -7.11 0.75 -8.17
N PHE A 26 -6.26 -0.26 -8.33
CA PHE A 26 -4.84 -0.09 -8.63
C PHE A 26 -4.66 0.68 -9.94
N GLU A 27 -5.31 0.30 -11.03
CA GLU A 27 -5.14 0.96 -12.33
C GLU A 27 -5.56 2.44 -12.27
N GLN A 28 -6.69 2.73 -11.61
CA GLN A 28 -7.16 4.10 -11.42
C GLN A 28 -6.18 4.93 -10.58
N GLN A 29 -5.79 4.44 -9.41
CA GLN A 29 -4.87 5.15 -8.53
C GLN A 29 -3.49 5.30 -9.17
N TYR A 30 -3.00 4.26 -9.84
CA TYR A 30 -1.71 4.30 -10.53
C TYR A 30 -1.71 5.35 -11.64
N GLN A 31 -2.77 5.45 -12.45
CA GLN A 31 -2.88 6.49 -13.48
C GLN A 31 -2.93 7.91 -12.90
N LEU A 32 -3.67 8.10 -11.80
CA LEU A 32 -3.76 9.39 -11.12
C LEU A 32 -2.43 9.82 -10.50
N GLN A 33 -1.71 8.87 -9.91
CA GLN A 33 -0.47 9.12 -9.17
C GLN A 33 0.77 9.05 -10.05
N GLN A 34 0.68 8.49 -11.26
CA GLN A 34 1.78 8.34 -12.22
C GLN A 34 2.72 9.55 -12.34
N PRO A 35 2.25 10.80 -12.47
CA PRO A 35 3.14 11.97 -12.57
C PRO A 35 3.86 12.33 -11.25
N TYR A 36 3.40 11.80 -10.12
CA TYR A 36 3.95 12.02 -8.78
C TYR A 36 4.77 10.84 -8.27
N LEU A 37 4.77 9.72 -9.00
CA LEU A 37 5.52 8.52 -8.63
C LEU A 37 7.03 8.78 -8.68
N THR A 38 7.70 8.28 -7.65
CA THR A 38 9.14 8.25 -7.47
C THR A 38 9.65 6.81 -7.59
N PRO A 39 10.94 6.61 -7.94
CA PRO A 39 11.53 5.28 -8.01
C PRO A 39 11.59 4.54 -6.67
N GLU A 40 11.28 5.21 -5.56
CA GLU A 40 11.26 4.63 -4.21
C GLU A 40 9.85 4.26 -3.74
N ASP A 41 8.81 4.53 -4.55
CA ASP A 41 7.44 4.19 -4.21
C ASP A 41 7.18 2.69 -4.36
N LEU A 42 6.39 2.17 -3.44
CA LEU A 42 6.18 0.73 -3.28
C LEU A 42 4.70 0.39 -3.36
N LEU A 43 4.40 -0.68 -4.08
CA LEU A 43 3.13 -1.41 -3.97
C LEU A 43 3.34 -2.60 -3.06
N ILE A 44 2.52 -2.72 -2.02
CA ILE A 44 2.56 -3.82 -1.05
C ILE A 44 1.28 -4.62 -1.16
N ASP A 45 1.39 -5.91 -1.42
CA ASP A 45 0.23 -6.81 -1.58
C ASP A 45 -0.19 -7.49 -0.27
N ALA A 46 -1.33 -8.21 -0.30
CA ALA A 46 -1.93 -8.93 0.83
C ALA A 46 -1.02 -9.96 1.54
N THR A 47 0.07 -10.38 0.90
CA THR A 47 1.11 -11.29 1.40
C THR A 47 2.31 -10.55 1.99
N GLY A 48 2.35 -9.22 1.92
CA GLY A 48 3.46 -8.39 2.40
C GLY A 48 4.59 -8.22 1.40
N GLN A 49 4.45 -8.76 0.19
CA GLN A 49 5.43 -8.53 -0.88
C GLN A 49 5.33 -7.10 -1.39
N ALA A 50 6.48 -6.43 -1.47
CA ALA A 50 6.63 -5.08 -1.96
C ALA A 50 7.32 -5.05 -3.32
N TYR A 51 6.79 -4.21 -4.19
CA TYR A 51 7.24 -4.05 -5.56
C TYR A 51 7.45 -2.56 -5.87
N LEU A 52 8.49 -2.22 -6.62
CA LEU A 52 8.74 -0.84 -7.02
C LEU A 52 7.74 -0.41 -8.09
N LEU A 53 7.04 0.69 -7.85
CA LEU A 53 6.03 1.23 -8.77
C LEU A 53 6.63 1.75 -10.08
N ASP A 54 7.87 2.22 -10.05
CA ASP A 54 8.65 2.61 -11.24
C ASP A 54 8.93 1.42 -12.19
N GLN A 55 9.02 0.21 -11.63
CA GLN A 55 9.32 -1.00 -12.40
C GLN A 55 8.05 -1.71 -12.89
N LEU A 56 6.86 -1.18 -12.61
CA LEU A 56 5.59 -1.73 -13.11
C LEU A 56 5.46 -1.44 -14.60
N ASN A 57 5.41 -2.52 -15.38
CA ASN A 57 5.22 -2.41 -16.82
C ASN A 57 3.74 -2.13 -17.13
N GLN A 58 3.45 -0.92 -17.63
CA GLN A 58 2.11 -0.42 -17.90
C GLN A 58 1.31 -1.30 -18.88
N ASP A 59 2.01 -2.01 -19.77
CA ASP A 59 1.39 -2.78 -20.85
C ASP A 59 0.96 -4.20 -20.41
N SER A 60 1.46 -4.69 -19.28
CA SER A 60 1.23 -6.08 -18.86
C SER A 60 0.80 -6.24 -17.41
N TYR A 61 0.86 -5.16 -16.60
CA TYR A 61 0.73 -5.22 -15.13
C TYR A 61 1.54 -6.38 -14.54
N ALA A 62 2.62 -6.75 -15.24
CA ALA A 62 3.45 -7.86 -14.86
C ALA A 62 4.15 -7.43 -13.58
N LEU A 63 4.00 -8.25 -12.54
CA LEU A 63 4.63 -7.99 -11.25
C LEU A 63 6.11 -7.65 -11.45
N PRO A 64 6.57 -6.48 -10.96
CA PRO A 64 7.98 -6.19 -10.91
C PRO A 64 8.71 -7.25 -10.13
N SER A 65 10.03 -7.27 -10.26
CA SER A 65 10.90 -7.99 -9.35
C SER A 65 10.53 -7.64 -7.91
N LEU A 66 10.34 -8.67 -7.06
CA LEU A 66 10.13 -8.49 -5.63
C LEU A 66 11.26 -7.62 -5.07
N PHE A 67 10.91 -6.46 -4.55
CA PHE A 67 11.88 -5.54 -3.96
C PHE A 67 12.22 -5.99 -2.55
N LYS A 68 11.18 -6.21 -1.73
CA LYS A 68 11.30 -6.64 -0.34
C LYS A 68 10.02 -7.36 0.08
N GLN A 69 10.11 -8.28 1.02
CA GLN A 69 8.95 -8.77 1.76
C GLN A 69 8.91 -8.08 3.13
N PHE A 70 7.80 -7.44 3.45
CA PHE A 70 7.55 -6.84 4.75
C PHE A 70 6.87 -7.84 5.68
N GLU A 71 7.30 -7.82 6.93
CA GLU A 71 6.60 -8.51 7.99
C GLU A 71 5.37 -7.72 8.45
N LEU A 72 4.37 -8.41 9.01
CA LEU A 72 3.16 -7.79 9.55
C LEU A 72 3.47 -6.65 10.53
N SER A 73 4.50 -6.80 11.37
CA SER A 73 4.91 -5.78 12.33
C SER A 73 5.44 -4.52 11.64
N GLU A 74 6.19 -4.64 10.54
CA GLU A 74 6.68 -3.50 9.77
C GLU A 74 5.52 -2.77 9.09
N LEU A 75 4.60 -3.52 8.47
CA LEU A 75 3.40 -2.93 7.86
C LEU A 75 2.52 -2.24 8.90
N THR A 76 2.39 -2.82 10.09
CA THR A 76 1.62 -2.23 11.18
C THR A 76 2.20 -0.87 11.57
N ALA A 77 3.52 -0.73 11.63
CA ALA A 77 4.18 0.54 11.91
C ALA A 77 3.92 1.58 10.80
N LEU A 78 3.91 1.17 9.52
CA LEU A 78 3.58 2.05 8.40
C LEU A 78 2.14 2.56 8.49
N VAL A 79 1.18 1.66 8.72
CA VAL A 79 -0.23 2.03 8.85
C VAL A 79 -0.43 2.94 10.07
N GLN A 80 0.20 2.65 11.20
CA GLN A 80 0.20 3.55 12.36
C GLN A 80 0.74 4.94 12.03
N ALA A 81 1.86 5.04 11.32
CA ALA A 81 2.43 6.32 10.89
C ALA A 81 1.49 7.10 9.97
N HIS A 82 0.76 6.41 9.10
CA HIS A 82 -0.25 7.00 8.23
C HIS A 82 -1.40 7.65 9.01
N PHE A 83 -2.05 6.87 9.87
CA PHE A 83 -3.13 7.40 10.72
C PHE A 83 -2.64 8.51 11.67
N PHE A 84 -1.40 8.40 12.16
CA PHE A 84 -0.77 9.45 12.95
C PHE A 84 -0.62 10.76 12.17
N ALA A 85 -0.17 10.69 10.92
CA ALA A 85 -0.03 11.85 10.05
C ALA A 85 -1.38 12.50 9.73
N LEU A 86 -2.45 11.70 9.62
CA LEU A 86 -3.82 12.18 9.43
C LEU A 86 -4.48 12.75 10.70
N ALA A 87 -3.76 12.80 11.83
CA ALA A 87 -4.29 13.21 13.14
C ALA A 87 -5.55 12.44 13.57
N GLN A 88 -5.79 11.26 12.99
CA GLN A 88 -6.89 10.38 13.35
C GLN A 88 -6.58 9.69 14.69
N SER A 89 -7.52 9.80 15.63
CA SER A 89 -7.35 9.44 17.04
C SER A 89 -7.06 7.94 17.26
N CYS A 90 -6.21 7.64 18.25
CA CYS A 90 -5.90 6.30 18.82
C CYS A 90 -4.96 5.36 18.00
N VAL A 91 -3.90 5.90 17.39
CA VAL A 91 -2.82 5.14 16.72
C VAL A 91 -2.27 3.96 17.54
N VAL A 92 -2.26 4.07 18.88
CA VAL A 92 -1.78 3.04 19.82
C VAL A 92 -2.53 1.70 19.74
N LYS A 93 -3.72 1.63 19.14
CA LYS A 93 -4.53 0.39 19.05
C LYS A 93 -4.57 -0.27 17.68
N ILE A 94 -3.89 0.28 16.67
CA ILE A 94 -3.86 -0.34 15.34
C ILE A 94 -3.00 -1.59 15.41
N GLN A 95 -3.66 -2.73 15.51
CA GLN A 95 -3.08 -4.07 15.41
C GLN A 95 -4.03 -4.92 14.59
N ALA A 96 -3.48 -5.64 13.63
CA ALA A 96 -4.24 -6.56 12.79
C ALA A 96 -3.70 -7.98 12.96
N PRO A 97 -4.56 -9.01 12.90
CA PRO A 97 -4.12 -10.40 12.98
C PRO A 97 -3.40 -10.88 11.71
N SER A 98 -3.58 -10.19 10.58
CA SER A 98 -3.02 -10.56 9.28
C SER A 98 -2.80 -9.31 8.41
N ILE A 99 -1.91 -9.42 7.41
CA ILE A 99 -1.63 -8.33 6.45
C ILE A 99 -2.88 -7.87 5.68
N PRO A 100 -3.75 -8.76 5.16
CA PRO A 100 -4.97 -8.31 4.47
C PRO A 100 -5.91 -7.53 5.40
N ALA A 101 -6.01 -7.96 6.66
CA ALA A 101 -6.82 -7.27 7.67
C ALA A 101 -6.23 -5.90 8.03
N LEU A 102 -4.90 -5.77 8.03
CA LEU A 102 -4.21 -4.50 8.23
C LEU A 102 -4.48 -3.53 7.08
N ILE A 103 -4.32 -3.99 5.83
CA ILE A 103 -4.59 -3.20 4.64
C ILE A 103 -6.06 -2.77 4.61
N GLY A 104 -6.98 -3.65 5.03
CA GLY A 104 -8.39 -3.33 5.15
C GLY A 104 -8.71 -2.19 6.12
N LEU A 105 -7.86 -1.87 7.10
CA LEU A 105 -8.06 -0.70 7.96
C LEU A 105 -7.94 0.62 7.18
N LEU A 106 -7.14 0.64 6.11
CA LEU A 106 -7.00 1.81 5.25
C LEU A 106 -8.28 2.11 4.46
N ALA A 107 -9.12 1.10 4.19
CA ALA A 107 -10.39 1.29 3.52
C ALA A 107 -11.37 2.12 4.36
N ASP A 108 -11.37 1.93 5.69
CA ASP A 108 -12.24 2.64 6.64
C ASP A 108 -11.80 4.11 6.84
N ALA A 109 -10.52 4.41 6.56
CA ALA A 109 -9.92 5.73 6.76
C ALA A 109 -10.27 6.75 5.67
N ASP A 110 -10.48 6.27 4.44
CA ASP A 110 -10.70 7.12 3.25
C ASP A 110 -12.16 7.60 3.13
N GLU A 111 -13.10 7.00 3.88
CA GLU A 111 -14.53 7.36 3.90
C GLU A 111 -14.91 8.43 4.96
N ALA A 112 -13.94 8.98 5.72
CA ALA A 112 -14.19 9.88 6.86
C ALA A 112 -13.98 11.38 6.57
#